data_AF-A0A0F9JWY0-F1
#
_entry.id   AF-A0A0F9JWY0-F1
#
_cell.length_a   1.000
_cell.length_b   1.000
_cell.length_c   1.000
_cell.angle_alpha   90.00
_cell.angle_beta   90.00
_cell.angle_gamma   90.00
#
_symmetry.space_group_name_H-M   'P 1'
#
loop_
_entity.id
_entity.type
_entity.pdbx_description
1 polymer ?
#
loop_
_entity_poly.entity_id
_entity_poly.type
_entity_poly.pdbx_seq_one_letter_code
_entity_poly.pdbx_strand_id
1 'polypeptide(L)'
;MEGGNTVMVNYPDLSSLNNESGIAGLMALPNSSYPYFWAWILGGIWVILVMGMYFKDKETTGRTRIFSSMAVSCLAILLLSTIGTIFGIVSPEIMIYILVFCITIIGTWFLTSGR
;
A
#
# COMPACT_ATOMS: atom_id res chain seq x y z
N MET A 1 -14.27 18.60 -43.74
CA MET A 1 -15.05 18.61 -42.48
C MET A 1 -14.37 17.61 -41.56
N GLU A 2 -13.35 18.05 -40.84
CA GLU A 2 -12.55 17.18 -39.95
C GLU A 2 -13.29 17.02 -38.63
N GLY A 3 -13.76 15.80 -38.37
CA GLY A 3 -14.34 15.41 -37.09
C GLY A 3 -13.23 15.30 -36.05
N GLY A 4 -13.02 16.39 -35.31
CA GLY A 4 -12.13 16.39 -34.14
C GLY A 4 -12.72 15.52 -33.03
N ASN A 5 -12.17 14.31 -32.87
CA ASN A 5 -12.36 13.51 -31.68
C ASN A 5 -11.74 14.25 -30.49
N THR A 6 -12.54 15.03 -29.78
CA THR A 6 -12.17 15.55 -28.47
C THR A 6 -12.15 14.37 -27.51
N VAL A 7 -10.95 13.82 -27.29
CA VAL A 7 -10.70 12.93 -26.16
C VAL A 7 -11.09 13.74 -24.92
N MET A 8 -12.23 13.40 -24.31
CA MET A 8 -12.61 14.00 -23.04
C MET A 8 -11.57 13.56 -22.01
N VAL A 9 -10.57 14.42 -21.80
CA VAL A 9 -9.62 14.27 -20.70
C VAL A 9 -10.42 14.52 -19.44
N ASN A 10 -10.82 13.44 -18.77
CA ASN A 10 -11.52 13.51 -17.50
C ASN A 10 -10.54 14.03 -16.46
N TYR A 11 -10.56 15.34 -16.21
CA TYR A 11 -9.76 15.93 -15.15
C TYR A 11 -10.36 15.52 -13.80
N PRO A 12 -9.53 15.18 -12.81
CA PRO A 12 -10.02 14.98 -11.46
C PRO A 12 -10.79 16.23 -11.02
N ASP A 13 -12.01 16.01 -10.50
CA ASP A 13 -12.87 17.10 -10.04
C ASP A 13 -12.20 17.84 -8.87
N LEU A 14 -11.80 19.10 -9.13
CA LEU A 14 -11.10 19.96 -8.19
C LEU A 14 -12.07 20.70 -7.25
N SER A 15 -13.38 20.50 -7.37
CA SER A 15 -14.39 21.17 -6.55
C SER A 15 -14.29 20.82 -5.06
N SER A 16 -13.70 19.66 -4.73
CA SER A 16 -13.43 19.22 -3.35
C SER A 16 -12.23 19.92 -2.68
N LEU A 17 -11.28 20.45 -3.45
CA LEU A 17 -10.09 21.14 -2.92
C LEU A 17 -10.40 22.52 -2.33
N ASN A 18 -11.56 23.10 -2.66
CA ASN A 18 -11.92 24.43 -2.18
C ASN A 18 -12.44 24.42 -0.72
N ASN A 19 -12.86 23.25 -0.21
CA ASN A 19 -13.36 23.10 1.17
C ASN A 19 -12.38 22.36 2.09
N GLU A 20 -11.42 21.59 1.54
CA GLU A 20 -10.37 20.90 2.30
C GLU A 20 -8.99 21.46 1.93
N SER A 21 -8.69 22.66 2.41
CA SER A 21 -7.37 23.31 2.30
C SER A 21 -6.33 22.66 3.23
N GLY A 22 -6.17 21.34 3.12
CA GLY A 22 -5.23 20.53 3.92
C GLY A 22 -4.31 19.68 3.04
N ILE A 23 -3.09 19.43 3.52
CA ILE A 23 -2.11 18.50 2.90
C ILE A 23 -2.75 17.12 2.62
N ALA A 24 -3.71 16.70 3.44
CA ALA A 24 -4.47 15.47 3.26
C ALA A 24 -5.30 15.45 1.96
N GLY A 25 -5.98 16.55 1.62
CA GLY A 25 -6.76 16.67 0.38
C GLY A 25 -5.89 16.58 -0.87
N LEU A 26 -4.69 17.18 -0.84
CA LEU A 26 -3.70 17.07 -1.91
C LEU A 26 -3.18 15.62 -2.07
N MET A 27 -2.99 14.91 -0.95
CA MET A 27 -2.54 13.52 -0.96
C MET A 27 -3.64 12.52 -1.36
N ALA A 28 -4.92 12.89 -1.25
CA ALA A 28 -6.05 12.07 -1.69
C ALA A 28 -6.38 12.19 -3.19
N LEU A 29 -5.95 13.28 -3.87
CA LEU A 29 -6.17 13.51 -5.31
C LEU A 29 -5.71 12.37 -6.23
N PRO A 30 -4.54 11.74 -6.04
CA PRO A 30 -4.12 10.64 -6.91
C PRO A 30 -5.08 9.45 -6.82
N ASN A 31 -5.74 9.26 -5.68
CA ASN A 31 -6.67 8.17 -5.46
C ASN A 31 -8.02 8.39 -6.18
N SER A 32 -8.41 9.65 -6.42
CA SER A 32 -9.64 9.96 -7.17
C SER A 32 -9.50 9.66 -8.67
N SER A 33 -8.28 9.77 -9.20
CA SER A 33 -7.98 9.47 -10.61
C SER A 33 -7.65 8.00 -10.86
N TYR A 34 -7.05 7.32 -9.88
CA TYR A 34 -6.67 5.91 -9.99
C TYR A 34 -6.97 5.16 -8.67
N PRO A 35 -8.04 4.35 -8.61
CA PRO A 35 -8.61 3.82 -7.36
C PRO A 35 -7.75 2.80 -6.58
N TYR A 36 -6.46 2.67 -6.90
CA TYR A 36 -5.52 1.79 -6.19
C TYR A 36 -4.13 2.41 -6.03
N PHE A 37 -3.94 3.69 -6.35
CA PHE A 37 -2.62 4.33 -6.38
C PHE A 37 -1.81 4.09 -5.09
N TRP A 38 -2.42 4.36 -3.94
CA TRP A 38 -1.79 4.16 -2.64
C TRP A 38 -1.56 2.69 -2.28
N ALA A 39 -2.40 1.78 -2.79
CA ALA A 39 -2.20 0.34 -2.62
C ALA A 39 -0.92 -0.13 -3.32
N TRP A 40 -0.65 0.38 -4.53
CA TRP A 40 0.58 0.08 -5.27
C TRP A 40 1.82 0.63 -4.56
N ILE A 41 1.75 1.86 -4.03
CA ILE A 41 2.86 2.44 -3.24
C ILE A 41 3.13 1.61 -1.98
N LEU A 42 2.09 1.28 -1.21
CA LEU A 42 2.23 0.45 -0.01
C LEU A 42 2.78 -0.94 -0.34
N GLY A 43 2.34 -1.55 -1.45
CA GLY A 43 2.89 -2.80 -1.96
C GLY A 43 4.37 -2.69 -2.33
N GLY A 44 4.79 -1.58 -2.96
CA GLY A 44 6.20 -1.32 -3.25
C GLY A 44 7.05 -1.18 -1.99
N ILE A 45 6.57 -0.43 -0.99
CA ILE A 45 7.23 -0.29 0.32
C ILE A 45 7.35 -1.66 0.98
N TRP A 46 6.32 -2.49 0.92
CA TRP A 46 6.34 -3.85 1.46
C TRP A 46 7.49 -4.67 0.86
N VAL A 47 7.62 -4.70 -0.47
CA VAL A 47 8.69 -5.45 -1.16
C VAL A 47 10.07 -4.96 -0.73
N ILE A 48 10.26 -3.65 -0.61
CA ILE A 48 11.53 -3.05 -0.17
C ILE A 48 11.86 -3.49 1.26
N LEU A 49 10.89 -3.47 2.18
CA LEU A 49 11.07 -3.92 3.55
C LEU A 49 11.41 -5.41 3.62
N VAL A 50 10.70 -6.25 2.85
CA VAL A 50 10.97 -7.69 2.79
C VAL A 50 12.38 -7.97 2.31
N MET A 51 12.80 -7.34 1.21
CA MET A 51 14.15 -7.51 0.66
C MET A 51 15.21 -6.97 1.60
N GLY A 52 15.01 -5.78 2.18
CA GLY A 52 15.93 -5.18 3.13
C GLY A 52 16.15 -6.06 4.36
N MET A 53 15.08 -6.59 4.95
CA MET A 53 15.17 -7.54 6.06
C MET A 53 15.81 -8.86 5.63
N TYR A 54 15.46 -9.38 4.45
CA TYR A 54 16.03 -10.61 3.94
C TYR A 54 17.55 -10.54 3.75
N PHE A 55 18.06 -9.45 3.15
CA PHE A 55 19.50 -9.26 2.99
C PHE A 55 20.20 -9.06 4.33
N LYS A 56 19.59 -8.29 5.24
CA LYS A 56 20.13 -8.10 6.60
C LYS A 56 20.21 -9.42 7.39
N ASP A 57 19.18 -10.25 7.31
CA ASP A 57 19.15 -11.57 7.97
C ASP A 57 20.19 -12.52 7.38
N LYS A 58 20.37 -12.48 6.05
CA LYS A 58 21.40 -13.24 5.34
C LYS A 58 22.80 -12.88 5.82
N GLU A 59 23.09 -11.60 6.02
CA GLU A 59 24.38 -11.12 6.53
C GLU A 59 24.59 -11.44 8.02
N THR A 60 23.54 -11.30 8.84
CA THR A 60 23.67 -11.37 10.31
C THR A 60 23.71 -12.82 10.82
N THR A 61 22.86 -13.70 10.28
CA THR A 61 22.62 -15.03 10.90
C THR A 61 23.02 -16.17 9.97
N GLY A 62 23.27 -15.91 8.68
CA GLY A 62 23.58 -16.95 7.68
C GLY A 62 22.45 -17.96 7.42
N ARG A 63 21.30 -17.81 8.10
CA ARG A 63 20.07 -18.59 7.89
C ARG A 63 19.05 -17.73 7.17
N THR A 64 18.69 -18.10 5.96
CA THR A 64 17.71 -17.40 5.15
C THR A 64 16.30 -17.91 5.46
N ARG A 65 15.51 -17.11 6.18
CA ARG A 65 14.07 -17.37 6.40
C ARG A 65 13.23 -16.27 5.78
N ILE A 66 13.07 -16.30 4.47
CA ILE A 66 12.32 -15.29 3.71
C ILE A 66 10.88 -15.11 4.21
N PHE A 67 10.23 -16.20 4.67
CA PHE A 67 8.89 -16.15 5.26
C PHE A 67 8.84 -15.34 6.56
N SER A 68 9.90 -15.33 7.35
CA SER A 68 9.96 -14.54 8.58
C SER A 68 10.07 -13.05 8.27
N SER A 69 10.94 -12.69 7.32
CA SER A 69 11.11 -11.31 6.86
C SER A 69 9.82 -10.78 6.19
N MET A 70 9.10 -11.65 5.46
CA MET A 70 7.77 -11.34 4.90
C MET A 70 6.73 -11.04 5.98
N ALA A 71 6.60 -11.90 7.00
CA ALA A 71 5.61 -11.72 8.06
C ALA A 71 5.86 -10.46 8.89
N VAL A 72 7.13 -10.16 9.22
CA VAL A 72 7.47 -8.93 9.96
C VAL A 72 7.18 -7.68 9.13
N SER A 73 7.45 -7.72 7.82
CA SER A 73 7.13 -6.62 6.90
C SER A 73 5.62 -6.40 6.74
N CYS A 74 4.80 -7.46 6.82
CA CYS A 74 3.34 -7.34 6.84
C CYS A 74 2.84 -6.55 8.06
N LEU A 75 3.46 -6.69 9.23
CA LEU A 75 3.09 -5.90 10.42
C LEU A 75 3.37 -4.40 10.23
N ALA A 76 4.51 -4.07 9.63
CA ALA A 76 4.87 -2.68 9.33
C ALA A 76 3.86 -2.04 8.35
N ILE A 77 3.46 -2.79 7.32
CA ILE A 77 2.49 -2.31 6.31
C ILE A 77 1.07 -2.23 6.87
N LEU A 78 0.67 -3.13 7.76
CA LEU A 78 -0.61 -3.02 8.47
C LEU A 78 -0.69 -1.73 9.28
N LEU A 79 0.35 -1.39 10.04
CA LEU A 79 0.42 -0.14 10.78
C LEU A 79 0.38 1.07 9.84
N LEU A 80 1.18 1.05 8.77
CA LEU A 80 1.25 2.14 7.81
C LEU A 80 -0.07 2.34 7.07
N SER A 81 -0.74 1.25 6.71
CA SER A 81 -2.08 1.28 6.11
C SER A 81 -3.12 1.83 7.08
N THR A 82 -3.06 1.47 8.37
CA THR A 82 -4.00 1.96 9.37
C THR A 82 -3.86 3.47 9.56
N ILE A 83 -2.62 3.96 9.62
CA ILE A 83 -2.32 5.39 9.65
C ILE A 83 -2.85 6.07 8.39
N GLY A 84 -2.57 5.51 7.20
CA GLY A 84 -3.06 6.04 5.93
C GLY A 84 -4.58 6.15 5.86
N THR A 85 -5.32 5.20 6.44
CA THR A 85 -6.79 5.24 6.53
C THR A 85 -7.27 6.34 7.48
N ILE A 86 -6.61 6.52 8.64
CA ILE A 86 -6.97 7.59 9.61
C ILE A 86 -6.81 8.98 8.99
N PHE A 87 -5.77 9.17 8.16
CA PHE A 87 -5.51 10.43 7.45
C PHE A 87 -6.35 10.62 6.18
N GLY A 88 -7.24 9.67 5.84
CA GLY A 88 -8.09 9.74 4.64
C GLY A 88 -7.33 9.54 3.31
N ILE A 89 -6.06 9.11 3.37
CA ILE A 89 -5.22 8.87 2.19
C ILE A 89 -5.55 7.52 1.55
N VAL A 90 -5.87 6.52 2.38
CA VAL A 90 -6.19 5.15 1.96
C VAL A 90 -7.68 4.88 2.17
N SER A 91 -8.37 4.40 1.13
CA SER A 91 -9.77 3.98 1.26
C SER A 91 -9.90 2.79 2.23
N PRO A 92 -10.94 2.74 3.09
CA PRO A 92 -11.20 1.59 3.95
C PRO A 92 -11.28 0.25 3.20
N GLU A 93 -11.73 0.27 1.94
CA GLU A 93 -11.79 -0.94 1.09
C GLU A 93 -10.39 -1.48 0.81
N ILE A 94 -9.45 -0.60 0.49
CA ILE A 94 -8.03 -0.94 0.25
C ILE A 94 -7.41 -1.50 1.52
N MET A 95 -7.71 -0.90 2.68
CA MET A 95 -7.24 -1.39 3.97
C MET A 95 -7.69 -2.82 4.24
N ILE A 96 -8.94 -3.18 3.91
CA ILE A 96 -9.45 -4.56 4.08
C ILE A 96 -8.64 -5.53 3.22
N TYR A 97 -8.35 -5.19 1.96
CA TYR A 97 -7.54 -6.04 1.08
C TYR A 97 -6.12 -6.24 1.63
N ILE A 98 -5.48 -5.17 2.11
CA ILE A 98 -4.15 -5.23 2.74
C ILE A 98 -4.19 -6.11 3.99
N LEU A 99 -5.25 -5.99 4.79
CA LEU A 99 -5.43 -6.76 6.02
C LEU A 99 -5.57 -8.25 5.74
N VAL A 100 -6.42 -8.63 4.78
CA VAL A 100 -6.58 -10.03 4.36
C VAL A 100 -5.26 -10.59 3.84
N PHE A 101 -4.57 -9.87 2.97
CA PHE A 101 -3.25 -10.27 2.46
C PHE A 101 -2.25 -10.49 3.60
N CYS A 102 -2.13 -9.55 4.52
CA CYS A 102 -1.18 -9.66 5.63
C CYS A 102 -1.50 -10.83 6.57
N ILE A 103 -2.78 -11.07 6.88
CA ILE A 103 -3.19 -12.22 7.72
C ILE A 103 -2.84 -13.55 7.04
N THR A 104 -3.02 -13.68 5.72
CA THR A 104 -2.67 -14.93 5.03
C THR A 104 -1.17 -15.24 5.09
N ILE A 105 -0.32 -14.23 4.94
CA ILE A 105 1.15 -14.38 5.03
C ILE A 105 1.57 -14.69 6.47
N ILE A 106 1.03 -13.97 7.45
CA ILE A 106 1.33 -14.18 8.87
C ILE A 106 0.86 -15.58 9.30
N GLY A 107 -0.34 -16.00 8.90
CA GLY A 107 -0.87 -17.34 9.17
C GLY A 107 0.01 -18.44 8.56
N THR A 108 0.43 -18.26 7.30
CA THR A 108 1.37 -19.18 6.63
C THR A 108 2.71 -19.24 7.37
N TRP A 109 3.23 -18.10 7.82
CA TRP A 109 4.47 -18.05 8.59
C TRP A 109 4.37 -18.79 9.93
N PHE A 110 3.25 -18.64 10.66
CA PHE A 110 3.02 -19.37 11.91
C PHE A 110 2.98 -20.88 11.68
N LEU A 111 2.27 -21.35 10.64
CA LEU A 111 2.21 -22.77 10.29
C LEU A 111 3.58 -23.33 9.88
N THR A 112 4.40 -22.52 9.20
CA THR A 112 5.72 -22.94 8.73
C THR A 112 6.78 -22.89 9.83
N SER A 113 6.66 -21.97 10.79
CA SER A 113 7.62 -21.80 11.89
C SER A 113 7.33 -22.68 13.11
N GLY A 114 6.13 -23.23 13.21
CA GLY A 114 5.72 -24.13 14.29
C GLY A 114 6.07 -25.61 14.09
N ARG A 115 6.73 -25.96 12.98
CA ARG A 115 7.31 -27.29 12.72
C ARG A 115 8.83 -27.23 12.84
#